data_AF-A0A2W7ML71-F1
#
_entry.id   AF-A0A2W7ML71-F1
#
_cell.length_a   1.000
_cell.length_b   1.000
_cell.length_c   1.000
_cell.angle_alpha   90.00
_cell.angle_beta   90.00
_cell.angle_gamma   90.00
#
_symmetry.space_group_name_H-M   'P 1'
#
loop_
_entity.id
_entity.type
_entity.pdbx_description
1 polymer ?
#
loop_
_entity_poly.entity_id
_entity_poly.type
_entity_poly.pdbx_seq_one_letter_code
_entity_poly.pdbx_strand_id
1 'polypeptide(L)'
;MINKKLAQKITDATNNTIELLPEEIRYAEKHELLRDDLQVIEIAKKDQFNDAIIERFEKETEESVSKDTAEFLKTPLTHFKEKKNEFLYLESTSFDVISVDAFAIEYDEVFEVYTAMFGLSIQKKYAPNMKDFLDENFHSDTMNYSMMFSAGDGLWEVNLPLNYLKQFDENFSIEETYHFLYTFIFALMESVEN
;
A
#
# COMPACT_ATOMS: atom_id res chain seq x y z
N MET A 1 6.69 4.56 -14.35
CA MET A 1 5.89 3.55 -13.64
C MET A 1 4.50 4.05 -13.23
N ILE A 2 4.31 4.82 -12.15
CA ILE A 2 3.08 5.58 -11.87
C ILE A 2 2.63 6.33 -13.13
N ASN A 3 3.50 7.12 -13.77
CA ASN A 3 3.13 7.88 -14.97
C ASN A 3 2.49 6.99 -16.05
N LYS A 4 3.17 5.89 -16.38
CA LYS A 4 2.70 4.93 -17.39
C LYS A 4 1.39 4.26 -16.97
N LYS A 5 1.27 3.83 -15.71
CA LYS A 5 0.07 3.15 -15.20
C LYS A 5 -1.12 4.08 -15.15
N LEU A 6 -0.91 5.31 -14.69
CA LEU A 6 -1.96 6.32 -14.61
C LEU A 6 -2.37 6.82 -16.00
N ALA A 7 -1.43 7.03 -16.92
CA ALA A 7 -1.73 7.35 -18.32
C ALA A 7 -2.53 6.21 -18.99
N GLN A 8 -2.18 4.95 -18.71
CA GLN A 8 -2.93 3.80 -19.20
C GLN A 8 -4.35 3.78 -18.60
N LYS A 9 -4.49 3.91 -17.28
CA LYS A 9 -5.79 4.00 -16.57
C LYS A 9 -6.68 5.10 -17.15
N ILE A 10 -6.11 6.28 -17.44
CA ILE A 10 -6.79 7.42 -18.09
C ILE A 10 -7.19 7.10 -19.54
N THR A 11 -6.36 6.38 -20.29
CA THR A 11 -6.64 6.00 -21.67
C THR A 11 -7.76 4.94 -21.74
N ASP A 12 -7.82 4.04 -20.77
CA ASP A 12 -8.81 2.96 -20.71
C ASP A 12 -10.19 3.43 -20.18
N ALA A 13 -10.32 4.68 -19.75
CA ALA A 13 -11.59 5.24 -19.30
C ALA A 13 -12.62 5.31 -20.45
N THR A 14 -13.66 4.49 -20.38
CA THR A 14 -14.57 4.22 -21.52
C THR A 14 -15.75 5.21 -21.68
N ASN A 15 -15.93 6.17 -20.77
CA ASN A 15 -17.08 7.11 -20.80
C ASN A 15 -16.69 8.57 -20.53
N ASN A 16 -15.45 8.96 -20.86
CA ASN A 16 -14.92 10.28 -20.51
C ASN A 16 -15.06 10.61 -19.01
N THR A 17 -15.16 9.58 -18.17
CA THR A 17 -15.22 9.69 -16.71
C THR A 17 -14.18 8.74 -16.14
N ILE A 18 -13.42 9.19 -15.15
CA ILE A 18 -12.45 8.36 -14.44
C ILE A 18 -12.53 8.61 -12.94
N GLU A 19 -12.40 7.53 -12.17
CA GLU A 19 -12.27 7.58 -10.73
C GLU A 19 -10.79 7.50 -10.33
N LEU A 20 -10.33 8.51 -9.60
CA LEU A 20 -8.93 8.64 -9.17
C LEU A 20 -8.85 8.94 -7.67
N LEU A 21 -7.79 8.45 -7.04
CA LEU A 21 -7.46 8.80 -5.66
C LEU A 21 -6.81 10.20 -5.58
N PRO A 22 -6.86 10.89 -4.43
CA PRO A 22 -6.29 12.24 -4.30
C PRO A 22 -4.81 12.35 -4.68
N GLU A 23 -4.00 11.32 -4.40
CA GLU A 23 -2.60 11.23 -4.84
C GLU A 23 -2.49 11.15 -6.37
N GLU A 24 -3.33 10.32 -7.00
CA GLU A 24 -3.38 10.13 -8.45
C GLU A 24 -3.81 11.41 -9.18
N ILE A 25 -4.82 12.12 -8.66
CA ILE A 25 -5.28 13.40 -9.24
C ILE A 25 -4.14 14.41 -9.24
N ARG A 26 -3.51 14.64 -8.07
CA ARG A 26 -2.40 15.59 -7.94
C ARG A 26 -1.23 15.25 -8.87
N TYR A 27 -0.92 13.96 -8.99
CA TYR A 27 0.12 13.51 -9.91
C TYR A 27 -0.28 13.73 -11.38
N ALA A 28 -1.50 13.37 -11.77
CA ALA A 28 -2.01 13.53 -13.13
C ALA A 28 -2.04 14.99 -13.56
N GLU A 29 -2.44 15.90 -12.68
CA GLU A 29 -2.41 17.35 -12.90
C GLU A 29 -0.98 17.86 -13.06
N LYS A 30 -0.08 17.50 -12.14
CA LYS A 30 1.34 17.90 -12.16
C LYS A 30 2.05 17.46 -13.44
N HIS A 31 1.66 16.31 -14.00
CA HIS A 31 2.28 15.73 -15.19
C HIS A 31 1.44 15.92 -16.48
N GLU A 32 0.42 16.78 -16.46
CA GLU A 32 -0.42 17.10 -17.61
C GLU A 32 -1.03 15.85 -18.29
N LEU A 33 -1.42 14.85 -17.51
CA LEU A 33 -1.97 13.58 -18.00
C LEU A 33 -3.48 13.65 -18.27
N LEU A 34 -4.17 14.62 -17.70
CA LEU A 34 -5.62 14.77 -17.82
C LEU A 34 -5.99 15.40 -19.17
N ARG A 35 -7.03 14.86 -19.82
CA ARG A 35 -7.59 15.41 -21.06
C ARG A 35 -8.73 16.38 -20.74
N ASP A 36 -8.89 17.43 -21.55
CA ASP A 36 -9.95 18.45 -21.35
C ASP A 36 -11.37 17.88 -21.37
N ASP A 37 -11.58 16.76 -22.08
CA ASP A 37 -12.88 16.11 -22.21
C ASP A 37 -13.18 15.07 -21.12
N LEU A 38 -12.25 14.89 -20.17
CA LEU A 38 -12.32 13.88 -19.11
C LEU A 38 -12.88 14.47 -17.81
N GLN A 39 -13.99 13.93 -17.34
CA GLN A 39 -14.52 14.19 -16.01
C GLN A 39 -13.78 13.33 -14.98
N VAL A 40 -13.03 13.97 -14.09
CA VAL A 40 -12.39 13.30 -12.95
C VAL A 40 -13.35 13.27 -11.76
N ILE A 41 -13.59 12.08 -11.22
CA ILE A 41 -14.32 11.85 -9.98
C ILE A 41 -13.29 11.45 -8.93
N GLU A 42 -13.20 12.21 -7.85
CA GLU A 42 -12.35 11.85 -6.71
C GLU A 42 -12.99 10.72 -5.91
N ILE A 43 -12.24 9.63 -5.73
CA ILE A 43 -12.61 8.54 -4.81
C ILE A 43 -12.38 9.05 -3.39
N ALA A 44 -13.46 9.17 -2.60
CA ALA A 44 -13.32 9.47 -1.19
C ALA A 44 -12.56 8.32 -0.50
N LYS A 45 -11.63 8.64 0.40
CA LYS A 45 -10.78 7.63 1.08
C LYS A 45 -11.58 6.46 1.67
N LYS A 46 -12.68 6.76 2.38
CA LYS A 46 -13.62 5.76 2.93
C LYS A 46 -14.23 4.77 1.93
N ASP A 47 -14.17 5.07 0.63
CA ASP A 47 -14.74 4.26 -0.45
C ASP A 47 -13.64 3.49 -1.22
N GLN A 48 -12.35 3.74 -0.93
CA GLN A 48 -11.19 3.18 -1.64
C GLN A 48 -11.13 1.65 -1.64
N PHE A 49 -11.66 1.00 -0.59
CA PHE A 49 -11.55 -0.44 -0.37
C PHE A 49 -12.90 -1.16 -0.38
N ASN A 50 -13.96 -0.55 -0.91
CA ASN A 50 -15.31 -1.13 -0.94
C ASN A 50 -15.36 -2.49 -1.68
N ASP A 51 -14.55 -2.66 -2.70
CA ASP A 51 -14.47 -3.89 -3.51
C ASP A 51 -13.22 -4.74 -3.21
N ALA A 52 -12.52 -4.46 -2.10
CA ALA A 52 -11.32 -5.21 -1.72
C ALA A 52 -11.64 -6.62 -1.21
N ILE A 53 -10.73 -7.56 -1.44
CA ILE A 53 -10.74 -8.86 -0.77
C ILE A 53 -10.04 -8.68 0.58
N ILE A 54 -10.75 -8.96 1.67
CA ILE A 54 -10.30 -8.71 3.04
C ILE A 54 -10.41 -10.02 3.80
N GLU A 55 -9.28 -10.63 4.16
CA GLU A 55 -9.25 -11.93 4.81
C GLU A 55 -8.24 -11.95 5.97
N ARG A 56 -8.65 -12.48 7.11
CA ARG A 56 -7.75 -12.73 8.25
C ARG A 56 -7.32 -14.18 8.28
N PHE A 57 -6.07 -14.38 8.64
CA PHE A 57 -5.43 -15.69 8.70
C PHE A 57 -4.69 -15.88 10.01
N GLU A 58 -4.53 -17.14 10.41
CA GLU A 58 -3.65 -17.54 11.49
C GLU A 58 -2.19 -17.53 10.99
N LYS A 59 -1.27 -16.91 11.72
CA LYS A 59 0.11 -16.68 11.26
C LYS A 59 0.94 -17.94 11.05
N GLU A 60 0.77 -18.93 11.92
CA GLU A 60 1.59 -20.15 11.91
C GLU A 60 1.03 -21.21 10.96
N THR A 61 -0.30 -21.28 10.84
CA THR A 61 -0.96 -22.31 10.02
C THR A 61 -1.44 -21.82 8.66
N GLU A 62 -1.47 -20.50 8.44
CA GLU A 62 -2.08 -19.83 7.27
C GLU A 62 -3.55 -20.24 7.05
N GLU A 63 -4.22 -20.78 8.08
CA GLU A 63 -5.63 -21.13 8.01
C GLU A 63 -6.49 -19.88 8.07
N SER A 64 -7.52 -19.81 7.21
CA SER A 64 -8.46 -18.69 7.18
C SER A 64 -9.23 -18.60 8.50
N VAL A 65 -9.10 -17.45 9.16
CA VAL A 65 -9.84 -17.09 10.38
C VAL A 65 -11.17 -16.44 10.02
N SER A 66 -11.16 -15.55 9.02
CA SER A 66 -12.37 -14.87 8.55
C SER A 66 -12.23 -14.30 7.14
N LYS A 67 -13.36 -14.16 6.45
CA LYS A 67 -13.52 -13.32 5.27
C LYS A 67 -14.33 -12.11 5.70
N ASP A 68 -13.66 -10.97 5.86
CA ASP A 68 -14.24 -9.76 6.40
C ASP A 68 -14.75 -8.84 5.28
N THR A 69 -15.46 -7.78 5.67
CA THR A 69 -15.91 -6.72 4.76
C THR A 69 -15.18 -5.42 5.08
N ALA A 70 -15.33 -4.39 4.24
CA ALA A 70 -14.75 -3.06 4.49
C ALA A 70 -15.12 -2.49 5.88
N GLU A 71 -16.25 -2.90 6.47
CA GLU A 71 -16.63 -2.49 7.83
C GLU A 71 -15.59 -2.90 8.88
N PHE A 72 -14.92 -4.03 8.71
CA PHE A 72 -13.87 -4.49 9.63
C PHE A 72 -12.67 -3.55 9.65
N LEU A 73 -12.38 -2.86 8.54
CA LEU A 73 -11.24 -1.94 8.45
C LEU A 73 -11.40 -0.72 9.38
N LYS A 74 -12.61 -0.42 9.85
CA LYS A 74 -12.87 0.63 10.85
C LYS A 74 -12.43 0.24 12.26
N THR A 75 -12.06 -1.02 12.48
CA THR A 75 -11.53 -1.50 13.76
C THR A 75 -10.17 -0.83 14.03
N PRO A 76 -9.83 -0.50 15.29
CA PRO A 76 -8.50 -0.02 15.66
C PRO A 76 -7.40 -1.01 15.27
N LEU A 77 -6.25 -0.50 14.82
CA LEU A 77 -5.06 -1.31 14.53
C LEU A 77 -4.56 -2.09 15.76
N THR A 78 -4.87 -1.61 16.97
CA THR A 78 -4.64 -2.32 18.24
C THR A 78 -5.30 -3.70 18.32
N HIS A 79 -6.27 -4.01 17.46
CA HIS A 79 -6.81 -5.36 17.30
C HIS A 79 -5.69 -6.42 17.13
N PHE A 80 -4.67 -6.16 16.30
CA PHE A 80 -3.59 -7.14 16.08
C PHE A 80 -2.64 -7.28 17.28
N LYS A 81 -2.58 -6.29 18.18
CA LYS A 81 -1.87 -6.44 19.47
C LYS A 81 -2.60 -7.38 20.42
N GLU A 82 -3.93 -7.43 20.34
CA GLU A 82 -4.77 -8.33 21.13
C GLU A 82 -4.87 -9.72 20.49
N LYS A 83 -4.83 -9.76 19.15
CA LYS A 83 -4.90 -10.95 18.29
C LYS A 83 -3.57 -11.19 17.60
N LYS A 84 -2.51 -11.36 18.40
CA LYS A 84 -1.12 -11.47 17.93
C LYS A 84 -0.86 -12.65 16.99
N ASN A 85 -1.71 -13.66 17.01
CA ASN A 85 -1.60 -14.83 16.14
C ASN A 85 -2.36 -14.68 14.81
N GLU A 86 -2.96 -13.50 14.56
CA GLU A 86 -3.66 -13.19 13.31
C GLU A 86 -2.88 -12.15 12.48
N PHE A 87 -2.98 -12.27 11.17
CA PHE A 87 -2.66 -11.20 10.22
C PHE A 87 -3.84 -10.93 9.29
N LEU A 88 -3.89 -9.75 8.70
CA LEU A 88 -4.91 -9.36 7.74
C LEU A 88 -4.31 -9.17 6.36
N TYR A 89 -4.85 -9.90 5.39
CA TYR A 89 -4.58 -9.75 3.97
C TYR A 89 -5.64 -8.86 3.32
N LEU A 90 -5.21 -7.85 2.58
CA LEU A 90 -6.07 -6.99 1.78
C LEU A 90 -5.53 -6.88 0.35
N GLU A 91 -6.31 -7.37 -0.61
CA GLU A 91 -6.07 -7.23 -2.05
C GLU A 91 -7.06 -6.22 -2.64
N SER A 92 -6.57 -5.29 -3.46
CA SER A 92 -7.41 -4.26 -4.07
C SER A 92 -6.80 -3.72 -5.36
N THR A 93 -7.64 -3.54 -6.38
CA THR A 93 -7.26 -2.87 -7.64
C THR A 93 -6.84 -1.41 -7.44
N SER A 94 -7.24 -0.79 -6.31
CA SER A 94 -6.74 0.52 -5.90
C SER A 94 -5.23 0.55 -5.75
N PHE A 95 -4.56 -0.59 -5.53
CA PHE A 95 -3.11 -0.68 -5.41
C PHE A 95 -2.36 -0.81 -6.74
N ASP A 96 -3.08 -1.01 -7.86
CA ASP A 96 -2.47 -1.22 -9.17
C ASP A 96 -1.50 -0.10 -9.54
N VAL A 97 -1.87 1.17 -9.29
CA VAL A 97 -1.05 2.34 -9.65
C VAL A 97 0.29 2.36 -8.90
N ILE A 98 0.33 1.82 -7.68
CA ILE A 98 1.54 1.75 -6.84
C ILE A 98 2.31 0.43 -7.00
N SER A 99 1.92 -0.43 -7.95
CA SER A 99 2.58 -1.73 -8.23
C SER A 99 2.59 -2.71 -7.06
N VAL A 100 1.52 -2.72 -6.28
CA VAL A 100 1.27 -3.72 -5.23
C VAL A 100 -0.06 -4.38 -5.54
N ASP A 101 -0.15 -5.70 -5.37
CA ASP A 101 -1.42 -6.43 -5.55
C ASP A 101 -2.19 -6.48 -4.22
N ALA A 102 -1.47 -6.77 -3.14
CA ALA A 102 -2.01 -6.89 -1.80
C ALA A 102 -0.99 -6.53 -0.71
N PHE A 103 -1.53 -6.21 0.47
CA PHE A 103 -0.77 -6.02 1.69
C PHE A 103 -1.24 -7.01 2.76
N ALA A 104 -0.30 -7.65 3.45
CA ALA A 104 -0.54 -8.32 4.71
C ALA A 104 -0.10 -7.41 5.86
N ILE A 105 -0.95 -7.20 6.88
CA ILE A 105 -0.63 -6.43 8.08
C ILE A 105 -0.74 -7.32 9.30
N GLU A 106 0.26 -7.25 10.17
CA GLU A 106 0.27 -7.94 11.45
C GLU A 106 0.92 -7.10 12.54
N TYR A 107 0.80 -7.57 13.79
CA TYR A 107 1.63 -7.13 14.89
C TYR A 107 2.68 -8.20 15.18
N ASP A 108 3.95 -7.91 14.93
CA ASP A 108 5.09 -8.74 15.30
C ASP A 108 5.33 -8.62 16.81
N GLU A 109 5.05 -9.69 17.54
CA GLU A 109 5.17 -9.72 18.99
C GLU A 109 6.59 -9.91 19.51
N VAL A 110 7.53 -10.34 18.66
CA VAL A 110 8.94 -10.50 19.02
C VAL A 110 9.61 -9.13 19.08
N PHE A 111 9.27 -8.28 18.13
CA PHE A 111 9.84 -6.93 18.02
C PHE A 111 8.90 -5.82 18.49
N GLU A 112 7.67 -6.17 18.86
CA GLU A 112 6.64 -5.27 19.37
C GLU A 112 6.26 -4.15 18.39
N VAL A 113 6.13 -4.48 17.11
CA VAL A 113 5.83 -3.53 16.04
C VAL A 113 4.75 -4.03 15.10
N TYR A 114 4.03 -3.11 14.46
CA TYR A 114 3.19 -3.42 13.32
C TYR A 114 4.07 -3.54 12.08
N THR A 115 3.81 -4.58 11.28
CA THR A 115 4.57 -4.84 10.06
C THR A 115 3.60 -4.96 8.89
N ALA A 116 3.90 -4.27 7.79
CA ALA A 116 3.27 -4.51 6.51
C ALA A 116 4.19 -5.36 5.62
N MET A 117 3.65 -6.43 5.06
CA MET A 117 4.34 -7.34 4.15
C MET A 117 3.65 -7.26 2.78
N PHE A 118 4.43 -7.05 1.72
CA PHE A 118 3.89 -6.91 0.37
C PHE A 118 4.92 -7.18 -0.72
N GLY A 119 4.42 -7.52 -1.90
CA GLY A 119 5.22 -7.59 -3.13
C GLY A 119 5.17 -6.25 -3.89
N LEU A 120 6.32 -5.68 -4.20
CA LEU A 120 6.44 -4.46 -5.00
C LEU A 120 6.97 -4.79 -6.40
N SER A 121 6.10 -4.69 -7.41
CA SER A 121 6.43 -5.03 -8.81
C SER A 121 7.18 -3.89 -9.51
N ILE A 122 8.48 -3.80 -9.22
CA ILE A 122 9.42 -2.82 -9.78
C ILE A 122 10.73 -3.49 -10.20
N GLN A 123 11.31 -3.06 -11.33
CA GLN A 123 12.56 -3.62 -11.85
C GLN A 123 13.72 -3.43 -10.86
N LYS A 124 14.57 -4.46 -10.73
CA LYS A 124 15.73 -4.47 -9.82
C LYS A 124 16.66 -3.25 -9.94
N LYS A 125 16.74 -2.62 -11.12
CA LYS A 125 17.61 -1.45 -11.36
C LYS A 125 17.27 -0.23 -10.49
N TYR A 126 16.04 -0.14 -9.96
CA TYR A 126 15.61 0.95 -9.09
C TYR A 126 15.93 0.72 -7.60
N ALA A 127 16.60 -0.38 -7.26
CA ALA A 127 16.97 -0.70 -5.88
C ALA A 127 17.67 0.45 -5.12
N PRO A 128 18.64 1.19 -5.72
CA PRO A 128 19.31 2.27 -5.02
C PRO A 128 18.32 3.36 -4.59
N ASN A 129 17.53 3.88 -5.54
CA ASN A 129 16.54 4.94 -5.26
C ASN A 129 15.48 4.50 -4.24
N MET A 130 15.02 3.25 -4.29
CA MET A 130 14.08 2.72 -3.29
C MET A 130 14.70 2.73 -1.89
N LYS A 131 15.96 2.30 -1.76
CA LYS A 131 16.66 2.29 -0.47
C LYS A 131 16.91 3.70 0.03
N ASP A 132 17.35 4.60 -0.84
CA ASP A 132 17.56 6.01 -0.47
C ASP A 132 16.26 6.62 0.08
N PHE A 133 15.12 6.40 -0.60
CA PHE A 133 13.82 6.86 -0.12
C PHE A 133 13.44 6.23 1.24
N LEU A 134 13.61 4.92 1.39
CA LEU A 134 13.27 4.24 2.64
C LEU A 134 14.17 4.70 3.80
N ASP A 135 15.48 4.82 3.58
CA ASP A 135 16.45 5.28 4.58
C ASP A 135 16.18 6.74 5.01
N GLU A 136 15.65 7.58 4.13
CA GLU A 136 15.23 8.94 4.46
C GLU A 136 13.94 9.01 5.29
N ASN A 137 13.05 8.02 5.16
CA ASN A 137 11.71 8.05 5.77
C ASN A 137 11.50 7.03 6.91
N PHE A 138 12.46 6.11 7.09
CA PHE A 138 12.47 5.09 8.13
C PHE A 138 13.54 5.44 9.17
N HIS A 139 13.12 5.65 10.42
CA HIS A 139 14.01 6.08 11.49
C HIS A 139 14.04 5.06 12.63
N SER A 140 15.08 4.23 12.66
CA SER A 140 15.32 3.30 13.75
C SER A 140 16.80 2.94 13.88
N ASP A 141 17.28 2.86 15.12
CA ASP A 141 18.60 2.30 15.44
C ASP A 141 18.51 0.81 15.84
N THR A 142 17.30 0.28 16.02
CA THR A 142 17.04 -1.03 16.65
C THR A 142 16.40 -2.06 15.73
N MET A 143 15.70 -1.60 14.70
CA MET A 143 15.02 -2.43 13.72
C MET A 143 15.31 -1.90 12.32
N ASN A 144 15.25 -2.76 11.31
CA ASN A 144 15.32 -2.31 9.93
C ASN A 144 14.18 -2.93 9.12
N TYR A 145 13.81 -2.28 8.03
CA TYR A 145 12.98 -2.91 7.01
C TYR A 145 13.79 -3.97 6.26
N SER A 146 13.11 -4.93 5.64
CA SER A 146 13.75 -5.89 4.74
C SER A 146 13.18 -5.73 3.33
N MET A 147 14.05 -5.86 2.33
CA MET A 147 13.65 -5.95 0.93
C MET A 147 14.52 -6.98 0.21
N MET A 148 13.89 -7.98 -0.38
CA MET A 148 14.56 -9.00 -1.19
C MET A 148 13.96 -9.03 -2.59
N PHE A 149 14.79 -9.02 -3.62
CA PHE A 149 14.31 -9.15 -5.00
C PHE A 149 14.13 -10.63 -5.35
N SER A 150 12.90 -11.07 -5.56
CA SER A 150 12.59 -12.39 -6.14
C SER A 150 12.78 -12.32 -7.65
N ALA A 151 13.85 -12.96 -8.15
CA ALA A 151 14.11 -13.01 -9.60
C ALA A 151 13.12 -13.93 -10.35
N GLY A 152 12.52 -14.90 -9.65
CA GLY A 152 11.50 -15.78 -10.20
C GLY A 152 10.21 -15.04 -10.51
N ASP A 153 9.80 -14.18 -9.57
CA ASP A 153 8.52 -13.46 -9.63
C ASP A 153 8.67 -12.03 -10.21
N GLY A 154 9.90 -11.54 -10.30
CA GLY A 154 10.21 -10.22 -10.86
C GLY A 154 9.78 -9.05 -9.96
N LEU A 155 9.61 -9.29 -8.67
CA LEU A 155 9.16 -8.32 -7.68
C LEU A 155 10.08 -8.27 -6.45
N TRP A 156 9.91 -7.22 -5.65
CA TRP A 156 10.54 -7.12 -4.33
C TRP A 156 9.59 -7.60 -3.25
N GLU A 157 10.02 -8.55 -2.44
CA GLU A 157 9.37 -8.91 -1.18
C GLU A 157 9.83 -7.92 -0.13
N VAL A 158 8.88 -7.18 0.46
CA VAL A 158 9.14 -6.11 1.41
C VAL A 158 8.47 -6.44 2.74
N ASN A 159 9.24 -6.42 3.84
CA ASN A 159 8.70 -6.39 5.19
C ASN A 159 9.02 -5.04 5.81
N LEU A 160 7.99 -4.28 6.13
CA LEU A 160 8.09 -2.88 6.53
C LEU A 160 7.51 -2.66 7.94
N PRO A 161 8.37 -2.55 8.96
CA PRO A 161 7.95 -2.17 10.31
C PRO A 161 7.42 -0.73 10.35
N LEU A 162 6.13 -0.55 10.59
CA LEU A 162 5.43 0.72 10.42
C LEU A 162 5.75 1.73 11.53
N ASN A 163 6.03 1.25 12.74
CA ASN A 163 6.30 2.10 13.92
C ASN A 163 7.48 3.07 13.73
N TYR A 164 8.37 2.78 12.79
CA TYR A 164 9.57 3.59 12.52
C TYR A 164 9.40 4.51 11.30
N LEU A 165 8.25 4.46 10.64
CA LEU A 165 7.94 5.39 9.56
C LEU A 165 7.42 6.71 10.12
N LYS A 166 7.87 7.79 9.50
CA LYS A 166 7.37 9.13 9.84
C LYS A 166 5.85 9.18 9.62
N GLN A 167 5.13 9.79 10.56
CA GLN A 167 3.67 10.01 10.53
C GLN A 167 2.81 8.76 10.72
N PHE A 168 3.39 7.59 10.96
CA PHE A 168 2.61 6.44 11.44
C PHE A 168 2.11 6.68 12.87
N ASP A 169 0.87 6.30 13.15
CA ASP A 169 0.26 6.35 14.48
C ASP A 169 -0.41 5.01 14.79
N GLU A 170 -0.07 4.43 15.93
CA GLU A 170 -0.61 3.15 16.39
C GLU A 170 -2.11 3.22 16.75
N ASN A 171 -2.65 4.44 16.90
CA ASN A 171 -4.07 4.68 17.13
C ASN A 171 -4.90 4.71 15.85
N PHE A 172 -4.29 4.54 14.68
CA PHE A 172 -5.02 4.39 13.43
C PHE A 172 -6.02 3.23 13.52
N SER A 173 -7.12 3.38 12.80
CA SER A 173 -7.87 2.24 12.31
C SER A 173 -7.06 1.45 11.29
N ILE A 174 -7.51 0.22 11.01
CA ILE A 174 -6.91 -0.61 9.98
C ILE A 174 -7.01 0.09 8.61
N GLU A 175 -8.15 0.73 8.30
CA GLU A 175 -8.36 1.50 7.07
C GLU A 175 -7.37 2.66 6.94
N GLU A 176 -7.20 3.46 8.00
CA GLU A 176 -6.24 4.57 8.02
C GLU A 176 -4.80 4.07 7.81
N THR A 177 -4.48 2.87 8.31
CA THR A 177 -3.18 2.24 8.07
C THR A 177 -2.98 1.88 6.59
N TYR A 178 -3.99 1.35 5.90
CA TYR A 178 -3.92 1.09 4.47
C TYR A 178 -3.86 2.38 3.63
N HIS A 179 -4.57 3.45 4.03
CA HIS A 179 -4.42 4.75 3.39
C HIS A 179 -3.03 5.34 3.57
N PHE A 180 -2.46 5.20 4.76
CA PHE A 180 -1.08 5.59 5.06
C PHE A 180 -0.09 4.81 4.17
N LEU A 181 -0.24 3.48 4.09
CA LEU A 181 0.58 2.64 3.23
C LEU A 181 0.48 3.03 1.75
N TYR A 182 -0.74 3.21 1.24
CA TYR A 182 -0.94 3.65 -0.14
C TYR A 182 -0.20 4.96 -0.42
N THR A 183 -0.36 5.94 0.46
CA THR A 183 0.28 7.26 0.33
C THR A 183 1.81 7.15 0.38
N PHE A 184 2.33 6.35 1.31
CA PHE A 184 3.75 6.12 1.47
C PHE A 184 4.38 5.44 0.25
N ILE A 185 3.77 4.36 -0.23
CA ILE A 185 4.26 3.63 -1.41
C ILE A 185 4.07 4.45 -2.68
N PHE A 186 3.01 5.26 -2.79
CA PHE A 186 2.88 6.21 -3.89
C PHE A 186 4.06 7.19 -3.93
N ALA A 187 4.42 7.78 -2.80
CA ALA A 187 5.57 8.69 -2.71
C ALA A 187 6.90 7.98 -3.03
N LEU A 188 7.09 6.75 -2.55
CA LEU A 188 8.23 5.92 -2.92
C LEU A 188 8.29 5.72 -4.44
N MET A 189 7.17 5.33 -5.03
CA MET A 189 7.05 5.04 -6.46
C MET A 189 7.19 6.29 -7.33
N GLU A 190 6.81 7.48 -6.84
CA GLU A 190 7.08 8.75 -7.50
C GLU A 190 8.57 9.11 -7.42
N SER A 191 9.21 8.90 -6.26
CA SER A 191 10.64 9.23 -6.08
C SER A 191 11.58 8.44 -6.99
N VAL A 192 11.25 7.18 -7.28
CA VAL A 192 12.07 6.28 -8.13
C VAL A 192 11.91 6.57 -9.63
N GLU A 193 10.90 7.37 -10.01
CA GLU A 193 10.67 7.77 -11.41
C GLU A 193 11.46 9.02 -11.83
N ASN A 194 11.86 9.84 -10.86
CA ASN A 194 12.52 11.13 -11.09
C ASN A 194 14.00 10.98 -11.47
#